data_AF-A0A662CF73-F1
#
_entry.id   AF-A0A662CF73-F1
#
_cell.length_a   1.000
_cell.length_b   1.000
_cell.length_c   1.000
_cell.angle_alpha   90.00
_cell.angle_beta   90.00
_cell.angle_gamma   90.00
#
_symmetry.space_group_name_H-M   'P 1'
#
loop_
_entity.id
_entity.type
_entity.pdbx_description
1 polymer ?
#
loop_
_entity_poly.entity_id
_entity_poly.type
_entity_poly.pdbx_seq_one_letter_code
_entity_poly.pdbx_strand_id
1 'polypeptide(L)'
;MKNFSLPLGIAILTCLLFLSTLSCQKELKAPNGLSFSYIRDYKNWPLISLNYRQDLEELHMILGNRTALENYIHGTPQNGKSRL
;
A
#
# COMPACT_ATOMS: atom_id res chain seq x y z
N MET A 1 45.57 6.03 13.24
CA MET A 1 44.26 5.47 12.88
C MET A 1 44.48 4.01 12.51
N LYS A 2 43.98 3.05 13.30
CA LYS A 2 44.23 1.62 13.06
C LYS A 2 43.18 1.11 12.07
N ASN A 3 43.60 0.69 10.89
CA ASN A 3 42.72 0.10 9.88
C ASN A 3 42.29 -1.29 10.37
N PHE A 4 41.05 -1.38 10.84
CA PHE A 4 40.46 -2.62 11.35
C PHE A 4 40.13 -3.55 10.17
N SER A 5 41.09 -4.38 9.77
CA SER A 5 40.94 -5.34 8.68
C SER A 5 40.14 -6.56 9.15
N LEU A 6 38.84 -6.56 8.91
CA LEU A 6 37.99 -7.72 9.15
C LEU A 6 38.32 -8.85 8.14
N PRO A 7 38.45 -10.12 8.57
CA PRO A 7 38.69 -11.22 7.66
C PRO A 7 37.50 -11.42 6.72
N LEU A 8 37.78 -11.71 5.45
CA LEU A 8 36.81 -11.76 4.36
C LEU A 8 35.59 -12.66 4.66
N GLY A 9 35.82 -13.78 5.37
CA GLY A 9 34.74 -14.68 5.78
C GLY A 9 33.72 -14.06 6.73
N ILE A 10 34.16 -13.20 7.66
CA ILE A 10 33.26 -12.50 8.59
C ILE A 10 32.48 -11.41 7.86
N ALA A 11 33.09 -10.73 6.89
CA ALA A 11 32.42 -9.73 6.07
C ALA A 11 31.29 -10.36 5.21
N ILE A 12 31.52 -11.53 4.63
CA ILE A 12 30.51 -12.24 3.83
C ILE A 12 29.37 -12.74 4.71
N LEU A 13 29.69 -13.34 5.86
CA LEU A 13 28.68 -13.87 6.78
C LEU A 13 27.80 -12.76 7.37
N THR A 14 28.40 -11.63 7.76
CA THR A 14 27.65 -10.47 8.27
C THR A 14 26.76 -9.83 7.19
N CYS A 15 27.23 -9.78 5.95
CA CYS A 15 26.44 -9.30 4.81
C CYS A 15 25.22 -10.20 4.52
N LEU A 16 25.40 -11.52 4.52
CA LEU A 16 24.31 -12.48 4.31
C LEU A 16 23.26 -12.45 5.43
N LEU A 17 23.71 -12.30 6.69
CA LEU A 17 22.82 -12.16 7.83
C LEU A 17 22.02 -10.85 7.75
N PHE A 18 22.64 -9.73 7.38
CA PHE A 18 21.93 -8.46 7.19
C PHE A 18 20.86 -8.54 6.09
N LEU A 19 21.18 -9.17 4.96
CA LEU A 19 20.26 -9.28 3.83
C LEU A 19 19.00 -10.10 4.17
N SER A 20 19.14 -11.13 5.02
CA SER A 20 18.01 -11.94 5.46
C SER A 20 17.01 -11.18 6.34
N THR A 21 17.45 -10.16 7.08
CA THR A 21 16.57 -9.35 7.93
C THR A 21 15.73 -8.32 7.17
N LEU A 22 16.11 -7.96 5.94
CA LEU A 22 15.35 -7.02 5.09
C LEU A 22 14.12 -7.67 4.43
N SER A 23 14.03 -9.01 4.40
CA SER A 23 12.98 -9.74 3.67
C SER A 23 11.62 -9.78 4.39
N CYS A 24 11.50 -9.27 5.62
CA CYS A 24 10.22 -9.26 6.33
C CYS A 24 9.40 -8.01 5.95
N GLN A 25 8.94 -7.94 4.71
CA GLN A 25 7.81 -7.06 4.40
C GLN A 25 6.58 -7.69 5.04
N LYS A 26 6.27 -7.28 6.27
CA LYS A 26 5.01 -7.64 6.93
C LYS A 26 3.89 -7.33 5.95
N GLU A 27 3.20 -8.38 5.53
CA GLU A 27 2.06 -8.28 4.65
C GLU A 27 0.97 -7.51 5.41
N LEU A 28 0.89 -6.19 5.19
CA LEU A 28 -0.10 -5.35 5.82
C LEU A 28 -1.47 -5.86 5.39
N LYS A 29 -2.34 -6.15 6.36
CA LYS A 29 -3.73 -6.55 6.12
C LYS A 29 -4.64 -5.52 6.77
N ALA A 30 -5.68 -5.13 6.06
CA ALA A 30 -6.76 -4.36 6.65
C ALA A 30 -7.51 -5.22 7.70
N PRO A 31 -8.21 -4.61 8.67
CA PRO A 31 -8.95 -5.33 9.72
C PRO A 31 -9.96 -6.37 9.19
N ASN A 32 -10.45 -6.20 7.95
CA ASN A 32 -11.34 -7.14 7.27
C ASN A 32 -10.62 -8.29 6.54
N GLY A 33 -9.30 -8.44 6.73
CA GLY A 33 -8.50 -9.51 6.14
C GLY A 33 -7.99 -9.24 4.72
N LEU A 34 -8.32 -8.10 4.11
CA LEU A 34 -7.78 -7.72 2.79
C LEU A 34 -6.29 -7.42 2.89
N SER A 35 -5.49 -8.18 2.14
CA SER A 35 -4.07 -7.91 2.02
C SER A 35 -3.81 -6.69 1.15
N PHE A 36 -2.97 -5.77 1.61
CA PHE A 36 -2.50 -4.64 0.80
C PHE A 36 -1.73 -5.13 -0.44
N SER A 37 -1.17 -6.34 -0.41
CA SER A 37 -0.51 -6.96 -1.57
C SER A 37 -1.46 -7.20 -2.75
N TYR A 38 -2.78 -7.28 -2.52
CA TYR A 38 -3.78 -7.38 -3.59
C TYR A 38 -4.03 -6.05 -4.28
N ILE A 39 -3.73 -4.93 -3.62
CA ILE A 39 -3.92 -3.59 -4.18
C ILE A 39 -2.63 -3.18 -4.90
N ARG A 40 -2.32 -3.85 -6.01
CA ARG A 40 -1.20 -3.47 -6.86
C ARG A 40 -1.55 -2.23 -7.69
N ASP A 41 -0.57 -1.37 -7.89
CA ASP A 41 -0.64 -0.20 -8.79
C ASP A 41 -1.73 0.84 -8.46
N TYR A 42 -2.25 0.87 -7.23
CA TYR A 42 -3.28 1.85 -6.83
C TYR A 42 -2.85 3.30 -7.01
N LYS A 43 -1.54 3.56 -6.98
CA LYS A 43 -0.96 4.89 -7.22
C LYS A 43 -1.30 5.44 -8.61
N ASN A 44 -1.60 4.56 -9.56
CA ASN A 44 -1.99 4.91 -10.93
C ASN A 44 -3.52 4.87 -11.12
N TRP A 45 -4.30 4.55 -10.09
CA TRP A 45 -5.75 4.52 -10.20
C TRP A 45 -6.30 5.94 -10.24
N PRO A 46 -7.29 6.22 -11.09
CA PRO A 46 -8.00 7.50 -11.09
C PRO A 46 -8.57 7.88 -9.72
N LEU A 47 -8.51 9.18 -9.41
CA LEU A 47 -9.23 9.78 -8.29
C LEU A 47 -10.72 9.82 -8.63
N ILE A 48 -11.54 9.18 -7.80
CA ILE A 48 -13.00 9.15 -7.94
C ILE A 48 -13.64 10.26 -7.11
N SER A 49 -13.19 10.43 -5.87
CA SER A 49 -13.76 11.41 -4.93
C SER A 49 -12.72 11.89 -3.93
N LEU A 50 -12.90 13.12 -3.46
CA LEU A 50 -12.02 13.79 -2.51
C LEU A 50 -12.86 14.52 -1.47
N ASN A 51 -12.49 14.39 -0.22
CA ASN A 51 -13.10 15.08 0.90
C ASN A 51 -12.01 15.62 1.81
N TYR A 52 -12.10 16.88 2.21
CA TYR A 52 -11.19 17.48 3.18
C TYR A 52 -11.94 17.75 4.48
N ARG A 53 -11.46 17.11 5.55
CA ARG A 53 -12.05 17.18 6.88
C ARG A 53 -11.26 18.19 7.72
N GLN A 54 -11.81 19.39 7.89
CA GLN A 54 -11.11 20.53 8.50
C GLN A 54 -10.82 20.37 10.00
N ASP A 55 -11.69 19.70 10.74
CA ASP A 55 -11.57 19.50 12.20
C ASP A 55 -10.37 18.62 12.59
N LEU A 56 -9.98 17.68 11.72
CA LEU A 56 -8.85 16.78 11.91
C LEU A 56 -7.68 17.06 10.93
N GLU A 57 -7.83 18.08 10.09
CA GLU A 57 -6.89 18.39 9.00
C GLU A 57 -6.60 17.20 8.05
N GLU A 58 -7.60 16.37 7.81
CA GLU A 58 -7.45 15.12 7.04
C GLU A 58 -7.92 15.27 5.59
N LEU A 59 -7.10 14.82 4.64
CA LEU A 59 -7.50 14.64 3.25
C LEU A 59 -7.87 13.19 3.00
N HIS A 60 -9.15 12.94 2.68
CA HIS A 60 -9.65 11.62 2.31
C HIS A 60 -9.78 11.55 0.79
N MET A 61 -9.20 10.50 0.21
CA MET A 61 -9.24 10.26 -1.24
C MET A 61 -9.78 8.86 -1.50
N ILE A 62 -10.73 8.77 -2.43
CA ILE A 62 -11.22 7.50 -2.96
C ILE A 62 -10.60 7.33 -4.34
N LEU A 63 -9.72 6.35 -4.47
CA LEU A 63 -9.15 5.90 -5.74
C LEU A 63 -9.90 4.67 -6.21
N GLY A 64 -10.05 4.51 -7.53
CA GLY A 64 -10.65 3.29 -8.09
C GLY A 64 -10.05 2.91 -9.41
N ASN A 65 -9.94 1.60 -9.64
CA ASN A 65 -9.56 1.05 -10.94
C ASN A 65 -10.61 1.41 -12.01
N ARG A 66 -10.33 1.07 -13.27
CA ARG A 66 -11.24 1.35 -14.40
C ARG A 66 -12.67 0.86 -14.14
N THR A 67 -12.84 -0.37 -13.66
CA THR A 67 -14.16 -0.94 -13.36
C THR A 67 -14.92 -0.14 -12.29
N ALA A 68 -14.24 0.29 -11.22
CA ALA A 68 -14.84 1.11 -10.18
C ALA A 68 -15.24 2.51 -10.72
N LEU A 69 -14.37 3.14 -11.50
CA LEU A 69 -14.65 4.45 -12.11
C LEU A 69 -15.84 4.37 -13.07
N GLU A 70 -15.89 3.36 -13.93
CA GLU A 70 -17.00 3.15 -14.86
C GLU A 70 -18.32 2.95 -14.10
N ASN A 71 -18.35 2.11 -13.07
CA ASN A 71 -19.55 1.93 -12.26
C ASN A 71 -19.97 3.20 -11.54
N TYR A 72 -19.01 4.00 -11.06
CA TYR A 72 -19.30 5.31 -10.46
C TYR A 72 -19.96 6.26 -11.45
N ILE A 73 -19.41 6.37 -12.68
CA ILE A 73 -19.97 7.21 -13.75
C ILE A 73 -21.38 6.78 -14.14
N HIS A 74 -21.61 5.47 -14.28
CA HIS A 74 -22.93 4.91 -14.60
C HIS A 74 -23.89 4.91 -13.39
N GLY A 75 -23.38 5.28 -12.21
CA GLY A 75 -24.11 5.27 -10.96
C GLY A 75 -24.62 3.88 -10.59
N THR A 76 -23.87 2.81 -10.82
CA THR A 76 -24.29 1.41 -10.55
C THR A 76 -23.89 0.96 -9.14
N PRO A 77 -24.78 0.31 -8.38
CA PRO A 77 -26.21 0.10 -8.64
C PRO A 77 -27.04 1.27 -8.11
N GLN A 78 -27.47 2.13 -9.03
CA GLN A 78 -28.36 3.28 -8.83
C GLN A 78 -27.95 4.29 -7.73
N ASN A 79 -26.67 4.65 -7.60
CA ASN A 79 -26.17 5.58 -6.56
C ASN A 79 -26.58 5.20 -5.13
N GLY A 80 -26.63 3.90 -4.83
CA GLY A 80 -27.06 3.41 -3.52
C GLY A 80 -28.57 3.48 -3.27
N LYS A 81 -29.39 3.78 -4.29
CA LYS A 81 -30.86 3.76 -4.19
C LYS A 81 -31.45 2.36 -4.31
N SER A 82 -30.70 1.40 -4.86
CA SER A 82 -31.11 0.00 -4.93
C SER A 82 -30.85 -0.67 -3.58
N ARG A 83 -31.77 -0.49 -2.62
CA ARG A 83 -31.84 -1.32 -1.42
C ARG A 83 -32.61 -2.59 -1.78
N LEU A 84 -31.91 -3.73 -1.85
CA LEU A 84 -32.52 -5.06 -1.78
C LEU A 84 -33.10 -5.28 -0.37
#